data_AF-A0A2V7IAA8-F1
#
_entry.id   AF-A0A2V7IAA8-F1
#
_cell.length_a   1.000
_cell.length_b   1.000
_cell.length_c   1.000
_cell.angle_alpha   90.00
_cell.angle_beta   90.00
_cell.angle_gamma   90.00
#
_symmetry.space_group_name_H-M   'P 1'
#
loop_
_entity.id
_entity.type
_entity.pdbx_description
1 polymer ?
#
loop_
_entity_poly.entity_id
_entity_poly.type
_entity_poly.pdbx_seq_one_letter_code
_entity_poly.pdbx_strand_id
1 'polypeptide(L)'
;MRGLYAAAAAFLVAGLGLRLAPMSVPRTDTAPPALPAATRLDVAPTSTSPAPRYDAIVAANIFSQDRTAPAMRFSPPGRAAAPTKPSGPTLKLYGITVGPQGAVALIDADPKIPGAEIYRVGDLVAGAALVAITDSTVTLAEPSGPLVLHLQPAQRRKP
;
A
#
# COMPACT_ATOMS: atom_id res chain seq x y z
N MET A 1 -10.50 -0.76 -55.81
CA MET A 1 -9.31 -0.03 -55.29
C MET A 1 -9.62 1.38 -54.78
N ARG A 2 -10.33 2.25 -55.51
CA ARG A 2 -10.60 3.64 -55.08
C ARG A 2 -11.29 3.80 -53.71
N GLY A 3 -12.26 2.93 -53.38
CA GLY A 3 -12.93 2.97 -52.08
C GLY A 3 -12.04 2.64 -50.88
N LEU A 4 -11.01 1.82 -51.10
CA LEU A 4 -10.07 1.42 -50.04
C LEU A 4 -9.13 2.58 -49.67
N TYR A 5 -8.70 3.36 -50.66
CA TYR A 5 -7.91 4.57 -50.43
C TYR A 5 -8.73 5.68 -49.74
N ALA A 6 -10.01 5.81 -50.09
CA ALA A 6 -10.90 6.76 -49.40
C ALA A 6 -11.09 6.39 -47.93
N ALA A 7 -11.30 5.11 -47.61
CA ALA A 7 -11.39 4.64 -46.24
C ALA A 7 -10.07 4.85 -45.47
N ALA A 8 -8.93 4.51 -46.07
CA ALA A 8 -7.62 4.71 -45.46
C ALA A 8 -7.35 6.19 -45.14
N ALA A 9 -7.69 7.10 -46.05
CA ALA A 9 -7.57 8.54 -45.83
C ALA A 9 -8.46 9.02 -44.68
N ALA A 10 -9.72 8.55 -44.62
CA ALA A 10 -10.63 8.89 -43.54
C ALA A 10 -10.12 8.46 -42.16
N PHE A 11 -9.58 7.24 -42.05
CA PHE A 11 -8.99 6.75 -40.80
C PHE A 11 -7.74 7.53 -40.39
N LEU A 12 -6.90 7.91 -41.36
CA LEU A 12 -5.72 8.73 -41.09
C LEU A 12 -6.10 10.11 -40.52
N VAL A 13 -7.10 10.76 -41.13
CA VAL A 13 -7.58 12.07 -40.68
C VAL A 13 -8.23 11.96 -39.30
N ALA A 14 -9.07 10.96 -39.07
CA ALA A 14 -9.72 10.74 -37.77
C ALA A 14 -8.69 10.47 -36.67
N GLY A 15 -7.73 9.56 -36.91
CA GLY A 15 -6.68 9.25 -35.94
C GLY A 15 -5.80 10.46 -35.60
N LEU A 16 -5.48 11.29 -36.61
CA LEU A 16 -4.71 12.51 -36.41
C LEU A 16 -5.50 13.55 -35.59
N GLY A 17 -6.81 13.67 -35.83
CA GLY A 17 -7.70 14.52 -35.04
C GLY A 17 -7.77 14.12 -33.57
N LEU A 18 -7.94 12.81 -33.28
CA LEU A 18 -7.93 12.32 -31.90
C LEU A 18 -6.58 12.53 -31.20
N ARG A 19 -5.46 12.41 -31.93
CA ARG A 19 -4.12 12.61 -31.36
C ARG A 19 -3.86 14.07 -30.95
N LEU A 20 -4.44 15.02 -31.68
CA LEU A 20 -4.24 16.45 -31.46
C LEU A 20 -5.31 17.08 -30.55
N ALA A 21 -6.38 16.34 -30.24
CA ALA A 21 -7.43 16.83 -29.37
C ALA A 21 -6.92 17.01 -27.92
N PRO A 22 -7.08 18.20 -27.31
CA PRO A 22 -6.69 18.42 -25.92
C PRO A 22 -7.60 17.61 -24.99
N MET A 23 -7.01 16.63 -24.27
CA MET A 23 -7.72 15.92 -23.20
C MET A 23 -7.92 16.87 -22.02
N SER A 24 -9.17 17.24 -21.75
CA SER A 24 -9.54 17.93 -20.53
C SER A 24 -9.54 16.91 -19.39
N VAL A 25 -8.50 16.92 -18.56
CA VAL A 25 -8.46 16.08 -17.36
C VAL A 25 -9.46 16.65 -16.36
N PRO A 26 -10.39 15.84 -15.82
CA PRO A 26 -11.32 16.31 -14.80
C PRO A 26 -10.53 16.78 -13.58
N ARG A 27 -10.72 18.05 -13.22
CA ARG A 27 -10.07 18.67 -12.07
C ARG A 27 -10.88 18.26 -10.84
N THR A 28 -10.34 17.34 -10.06
CA THR A 28 -10.94 16.95 -8.78
C THR A 28 -10.73 18.10 -7.79
N ASP A 29 -11.81 18.80 -7.44
CA ASP A 29 -11.80 19.78 -6.35
C ASP A 29 -11.57 19.06 -5.02
N THR A 30 -10.34 19.11 -4.50
CA THR A 30 -10.04 18.66 -3.14
C THR A 30 -10.49 19.73 -2.16
N ALA A 31 -11.77 19.69 -1.77
CA ALA A 31 -12.24 20.40 -0.60
C ALA A 31 -11.50 19.87 0.65
N PRO A 32 -10.85 20.73 1.46
CA PRO A 32 -10.19 20.28 2.67
C PRO A 32 -11.23 19.72 3.67
N PRO A 33 -10.94 18.60 4.34
CA PRO A 33 -11.85 18.02 5.31
C PRO A 33 -12.03 18.97 6.50
N ALA A 34 -13.29 19.26 6.83
CA ALA A 34 -13.63 20.03 8.01
C ALA A 34 -13.25 19.25 9.27
N LEU A 35 -12.30 19.77 10.04
CA LEU A 35 -11.93 19.22 11.34
C LEU A 35 -13.02 19.54 12.38
N PRO A 36 -13.51 18.56 13.15
CA PRO A 36 -14.48 18.82 14.20
C PRO A 36 -13.84 19.63 15.33
N ALA A 37 -14.52 20.70 15.76
CA ALA A 37 -14.11 21.54 16.86
C ALA A 37 -13.95 20.71 18.15
N ALA A 38 -12.78 20.77 18.77
CA ALA A 38 -12.51 20.08 20.01
C ALA A 38 -13.40 20.65 21.14
N THR A 39 -14.36 19.85 21.60
CA THR A 39 -15.16 20.14 22.78
C THR A 39 -14.23 20.13 24.01
N ARG A 40 -14.05 21.30 24.62
CA ARG A 40 -13.32 21.49 25.87
C ARG A 40 -14.11 20.80 26.99
N LEU A 41 -13.60 19.65 27.47
CA LEU A 41 -14.12 19.04 28.69
C LEU A 41 -13.67 19.87 29.89
N ASP A 42 -14.67 20.42 30.58
CA ASP A 42 -14.55 21.12 31.84
C ASP A 42 -14.38 20.07 32.95
N VAL A 43 -13.26 20.10 33.67
CA VAL A 43 -13.02 19.27 34.85
C VAL A 43 -12.77 20.21 36.03
N ALA A 44 -13.70 20.17 36.98
CA ALA A 44 -13.71 20.93 38.22
C ALA A 44 -12.48 20.62 39.12
N PRO A 45 -12.10 21.55 40.02
CA PRO A 45 -10.76 21.59 40.61
C PRO A 45 -10.67 20.70 41.85
N THR A 46 -9.74 19.75 41.84
CA THR A 46 -9.35 19.02 43.05
C THR A 46 -7.88 19.32 43.35
N SER A 47 -7.69 19.92 44.52
CA SER A 47 -6.45 20.04 45.30
C SER A 47 -5.26 20.78 44.68
N THR A 48 -5.05 21.99 45.21
CA THR A 48 -3.77 22.68 45.30
C THR A 48 -2.66 21.75 45.81
N SER A 49 -1.79 21.31 44.91
CA SER A 49 -0.38 21.08 45.19
C SER A 49 0.38 22.15 44.42
N PRO A 50 1.38 22.85 45.00
CA PRO A 50 2.10 23.89 44.27
C PRO A 50 2.69 23.23 43.03
N ALA A 51 2.21 23.64 41.85
CA ALA A 51 2.64 23.09 40.59
C ALA A 51 4.17 23.08 40.56
N PRO A 52 4.83 21.91 40.45
CA PRO A 52 6.26 21.90 40.18
C PRO A 52 6.43 22.74 38.92
N ARG A 53 7.21 23.82 39.03
CA ARG A 53 7.43 24.80 37.96
C ARG A 53 7.59 24.02 36.65
N TYR A 54 6.82 24.38 35.64
CA TYR A 54 6.81 23.67 34.35
C TYR A 54 8.24 23.35 33.84
N ASP A 55 9.18 24.27 34.10
CA ASP A 55 10.62 24.11 33.84
C ASP A 55 11.26 22.88 34.49
N ALA A 56 10.88 22.52 35.72
CA ALA A 56 11.40 21.35 36.42
C ALA A 56 10.96 20.04 35.72
N ILE A 57 9.74 20.00 35.17
CA ILE A 57 9.25 18.84 34.40
C ILE A 57 10.00 18.75 33.07
N VAL A 58 10.22 19.88 32.40
CA VAL A 58 10.93 19.95 31.12
C VAL A 58 12.40 19.57 31.28
N ALA A 59 13.08 20.09 32.30
CA ALA A 59 14.47 19.76 32.60
C ALA A 59 14.65 18.28 32.97
N ALA A 60 13.72 17.70 33.74
CA ALA A 60 13.82 16.30 34.15
C ALA A 60 13.51 15.30 33.02
N ASN A 61 12.67 15.65 32.03
CA ASN A 61 12.17 14.70 31.04
C ASN A 61 12.67 14.93 29.61
N ILE A 62 12.79 16.19 29.17
CA ILE A 62 13.04 16.53 27.76
C ILE A 62 14.52 16.81 27.50
N PHE A 63 15.20 17.53 28.40
CA PHE A 63 16.61 17.95 28.21
C PHE A 63 17.61 17.28 29.16
N SER A 64 17.21 16.21 29.85
CA SER A 64 18.12 15.49 30.73
C SER A 64 19.15 14.70 29.90
N GLN A 65 20.42 15.08 30.00
CA GLN A 65 21.54 14.43 29.31
C GLN A 65 21.89 13.06 29.89
N ASP A 66 21.53 12.81 31.15
CA ASP A 66 21.83 11.56 31.89
C ASP A 66 20.70 10.53 31.79
N ARG A 67 19.77 10.70 30.85
CA ARG A 67 18.58 9.86 30.78
C ARG A 67 18.91 8.43 30.35
N THR A 68 18.90 7.52 31.32
CA THR A 68 18.95 6.07 31.07
C THR A 68 17.59 5.57 30.60
N ALA A 69 17.57 4.80 29.50
CA ALA A 69 16.33 4.23 28.99
C ALA A 69 15.71 3.24 30.00
N PRO A 70 14.38 3.25 30.20
CA PRO A 70 13.72 2.27 31.05
C PRO A 70 13.96 0.84 30.53
N ALA A 71 14.40 -0.05 31.41
CA ALA A 71 14.67 -1.45 31.06
C ALA A 71 13.39 -2.26 30.74
N MET A 72 12.21 -1.76 31.14
CA MET A 72 10.94 -2.44 30.92
C MET A 72 10.14 -1.73 29.83
N ARG A 73 9.76 -2.48 28.79
CA ARG A 73 8.79 -2.05 27.80
C ARG A 73 7.40 -2.37 28.33
N PHE A 74 6.56 -1.35 28.45
CA PHE A 74 5.16 -1.53 28.82
C PHE A 74 4.42 -2.33 27.73
N SER A 75 3.86 -3.48 28.10
CA SER A 75 2.92 -4.22 27.27
C SER A 75 1.50 -3.97 27.79
N PRO A 76 0.64 -3.27 27.03
CA PRO A 76 -0.73 -3.06 27.47
C PRO A 76 -1.47 -4.41 27.58
N PRO A 77 -2.29 -4.59 28.64
CA PRO A 77 -3.10 -5.80 28.78
C PRO A 77 -4.04 -5.93 27.57
N GLY A 78 -4.01 -7.09 26.92
CA GLY A 78 -4.80 -7.38 25.71
C GLY A 78 -4.04 -7.32 24.38
N ARG A 79 -2.76 -6.92 24.37
CA ARG A 79 -1.91 -7.08 23.17
C ARG A 79 -1.38 -8.51 23.11
N ALA A 80 -2.07 -9.37 22.38
CA ALA A 80 -1.56 -10.68 22.00
C ALA A 80 -0.17 -10.53 21.38
N ALA A 81 0.75 -11.45 21.73
CA ALA A 81 2.06 -11.54 21.11
C ALA A 81 1.89 -11.51 19.57
N ALA A 82 2.74 -10.75 18.88
CA ALA A 82 2.70 -10.67 17.43
C ALA A 82 2.69 -12.10 16.87
N PRO A 83 1.73 -12.45 15.99
CA PRO A 83 1.65 -13.79 15.45
C PRO A 83 2.99 -14.13 14.80
N THR A 84 3.58 -15.25 15.22
CA THR A 84 4.76 -15.83 14.61
C THR A 84 4.43 -16.02 13.14
N LYS A 85 5.11 -15.29 12.25
CA LYS A 85 4.84 -15.29 10.81
C LYS A 85 4.77 -16.75 10.34
N PRO A 86 3.62 -17.24 9.84
CA PRO A 86 3.55 -18.59 9.34
C PRO A 86 4.56 -18.71 8.20
N SER A 87 5.49 -19.63 8.34
CA SER A 87 6.48 -19.97 7.31
C SER A 87 5.77 -20.80 6.24
N GLY A 88 4.88 -20.16 5.49
CA GLY A 88 4.30 -20.72 4.27
C GLY A 88 5.36 -20.89 3.18
N PRO A 89 5.01 -21.57 2.07
CA PRO A 89 5.86 -21.61 0.88
C PRO A 89 6.32 -20.20 0.52
N THR A 90 7.59 -20.02 0.17
CA THR A 90 8.16 -18.70 -0.14
C THR A 90 7.64 -18.23 -1.49
N LEU A 91 6.43 -17.65 -1.48
CA LEU A 91 5.84 -17.04 -2.65
C LEU A 91 6.65 -15.80 -3.06
N LYS A 92 7.02 -15.71 -4.34
CA LYS A 92 7.74 -14.56 -4.88
C LYS A 92 6.98 -13.94 -6.04
N LEU A 93 6.72 -12.64 -5.92
CA LEU A 93 6.14 -11.83 -6.99
C LEU A 93 7.26 -11.29 -7.89
N TYR A 94 7.27 -11.73 -9.15
CA TYR A 94 8.26 -11.34 -10.16
C TYR A 94 7.82 -10.16 -11.01
N GLY A 95 6.52 -10.03 -11.26
CA GLY A 95 6.02 -9.05 -12.20
C GLY A 95 4.52 -8.82 -12.07
N ILE A 96 4.08 -7.65 -12.51
CA ILE A 96 2.68 -7.34 -12.74
C ILE A 96 2.59 -6.79 -14.16
N THR A 97 1.62 -7.29 -14.93
CA THR A 97 1.34 -6.85 -16.30
C THR A 97 -0.13 -6.49 -16.42
N VAL A 98 -0.44 -5.50 -17.24
CA VAL A 98 -1.82 -5.08 -17.51
C VAL A 98 -2.12 -5.38 -18.97
N GLY A 99 -3.10 -6.24 -19.21
CA GLY A 99 -3.56 -6.62 -20.55
C GLY A 99 -5.00 -6.20 -20.81
N PRO A 100 -5.54 -6.54 -22.00
CA PRO A 100 -6.94 -6.25 -22.37
C PRO A 100 -7.97 -6.88 -21.43
N GLN A 101 -7.56 -7.95 -20.73
CA GLN A 101 -8.37 -8.72 -19.81
C GLN A 101 -8.12 -8.35 -18.33
N GLY A 102 -7.46 -7.21 -18.09
CA GLY A 102 -7.12 -6.71 -16.74
C GLY A 102 -5.69 -6.99 -16.31
N ALA A 103 -5.42 -6.73 -15.03
CA ALA A 103 -4.12 -6.94 -14.41
C ALA A 103 -3.86 -8.43 -14.16
N VAL A 104 -2.60 -8.82 -14.30
CA VAL A 104 -2.12 -10.19 -14.20
C VAL A 104 -0.78 -10.20 -13.48
N ALA A 105 -0.62 -11.10 -12.52
CA ALA A 105 0.58 -11.22 -11.69
C ALA A 105 1.43 -12.42 -12.13
N LEU A 106 2.75 -12.27 -12.07
CA LEU A 106 3.71 -13.36 -12.25
C LEU A 106 4.23 -13.79 -10.87
N ILE A 107 3.81 -14.97 -10.41
CA ILE A 107 4.11 -15.47 -9.05
C ILE A 107 4.76 -16.84 -9.15
N ASP A 108 5.85 -17.03 -8.42
CA ASP A 108 6.46 -18.33 -8.19
C ASP A 108 5.86 -18.92 -6.92
N ALA A 109 5.06 -19.96 -7.11
CA ALA A 109 4.24 -20.56 -6.07
C ALA A 109 4.56 -22.05 -5.80
N ASP A 110 5.07 -22.79 -6.79
CA ASP A 110 5.38 -24.21 -6.66
C ASP A 110 6.90 -24.44 -6.80
N PRO A 111 7.59 -24.97 -5.77
CA PRO A 111 9.01 -25.33 -5.89
C PRO A 111 9.29 -26.44 -6.92
N LYS A 112 8.27 -27.16 -7.40
CA LYS A 112 8.40 -28.20 -8.44
C LYS A 112 8.44 -27.64 -9.85
N ILE A 113 7.86 -26.46 -10.07
CA ILE A 113 7.79 -25.84 -11.39
C ILE A 113 8.78 -24.66 -11.38
N PRO A 114 9.93 -24.77 -12.05
CA PRO A 114 10.90 -23.68 -12.06
C PRO A 114 10.33 -22.51 -12.85
N GLY A 115 10.04 -21.40 -12.17
CA GLY A 115 9.67 -20.14 -12.79
C GLY A 115 8.39 -19.52 -12.23
N ALA A 116 8.09 -18.31 -12.68
CA ALA A 116 6.88 -17.61 -12.30
C ALA A 116 5.72 -18.01 -13.22
N GLU A 117 4.58 -18.33 -12.62
CA GLU A 117 3.32 -18.59 -13.31
C GLU A 117 2.44 -17.34 -13.34
N ILE A 118 1.49 -17.33 -14.27
CA ILE A 118 0.62 -16.19 -14.56
C ILE A 118 -0.72 -16.39 -13.85
N TYR A 119 -1.07 -15.46 -12.96
CA TYR A 119 -2.29 -15.50 -12.15
C TYR A 119 -3.12 -14.23 -12.28
N ARG A 120 -4.43 -14.39 -12.17
CA ARG A 120 -5.45 -13.34 -12.21
C ARG A 120 -6.21 -13.25 -10.90
N VAL A 121 -6.95 -12.17 -10.74
CA VAL A 121 -7.89 -12.03 -9.60
C VAL A 121 -8.91 -13.16 -9.68
N GLY A 122 -9.05 -13.90 -8.57
CA GLY A 122 -9.89 -15.08 -8.44
C GLY A 122 -9.12 -16.41 -8.50
N ASP A 123 -7.89 -16.43 -9.01
CA ASP A 123 -7.11 -17.66 -9.11
C ASP A 123 -6.59 -18.12 -7.74
N LEU A 124 -6.38 -19.43 -7.61
CA LEU A 124 -5.76 -20.03 -6.42
C LEU A 124 -4.25 -20.11 -6.60
N VAL A 125 -3.51 -19.47 -5.69
CA VAL A 125 -2.04 -19.46 -5.64
C VAL A 125 -1.62 -20.13 -4.33
N ALA A 126 -0.95 -21.28 -4.42
CA ALA A 126 -0.57 -22.09 -3.26
C ALA A 126 -1.72 -22.33 -2.24
N GLY A 127 -2.96 -22.45 -2.75
CA GLY A 127 -4.16 -22.67 -1.93
C GLY A 127 -4.83 -21.41 -1.37
N ALA A 128 -4.29 -20.21 -1.67
CA ALA A 128 -4.88 -18.92 -1.30
C ALA A 128 -5.49 -18.22 -2.52
N ALA A 129 -6.67 -17.61 -2.35
CA ALA A 129 -7.34 -16.93 -3.45
C ALA A 129 -6.74 -15.55 -3.70
N LEU A 130 -6.46 -15.21 -4.95
CA LEU A 130 -5.92 -13.92 -5.32
C LEU A 130 -7.03 -12.86 -5.38
N VAL A 131 -6.99 -11.90 -4.45
CA VAL A 131 -8.09 -10.94 -4.23
C VAL A 131 -7.84 -9.62 -4.94
N ALA A 132 -6.59 -9.18 -5.01
CA ALA A 132 -6.24 -7.90 -5.61
C ALA A 132 -4.87 -7.93 -6.28
N ILE A 133 -4.77 -7.23 -7.40
CA ILE A 133 -3.51 -6.91 -8.09
C ILE A 133 -3.46 -5.39 -8.20
N THR A 134 -2.43 -4.78 -7.63
CA THR A 134 -2.17 -3.33 -7.72
C THR A 134 -1.01 -3.07 -8.69
N ASP A 135 -0.41 -1.89 -8.64
CA ASP A 135 0.78 -1.53 -9.42
C ASP A 135 2.06 -2.25 -8.94
N SER A 136 2.12 -2.59 -7.66
CA SER A 136 3.33 -3.03 -6.98
C SER A 136 3.11 -4.17 -5.99
N THR A 137 1.85 -4.52 -5.73
CA THR A 137 1.48 -5.55 -4.76
C THR A 137 0.41 -6.49 -5.28
N VAL A 138 0.42 -7.70 -4.71
CA VAL A 138 -0.64 -8.69 -4.88
C VAL A 138 -1.12 -9.11 -3.50
N THR A 139 -2.44 -9.17 -3.34
CA THR A 139 -3.06 -9.59 -2.08
C THR A 139 -3.72 -10.94 -2.26
N LEU A 140 -3.32 -11.90 -1.44
CA LEU A 140 -3.87 -13.25 -1.33
C LEU A 140 -4.72 -13.36 -0.07
N ALA A 141 -5.89 -13.97 -0.17
CA ALA A 141 -6.69 -14.35 0.98
C ALA A 141 -6.21 -15.71 1.50
N GLU A 142 -5.35 -15.68 2.52
CA GLU A 142 -5.01 -16.89 3.27
C GLU A 142 -5.98 -17.09 4.44
N PRO A 143 -6.17 -18.33 4.92
CA PRO A 143 -6.91 -18.60 6.15
C PRO A 143 -6.32 -17.90 7.39
N SER A 144 -5.00 -17.65 7.38
CA SER A 144 -4.26 -16.93 8.43
C SER A 144 -4.44 -15.41 8.41
N GLY A 145 -5.03 -14.86 7.35
CA GLY A 145 -5.14 -13.43 7.11
C GLY A 145 -4.68 -13.01 5.72
N PRO A 146 -4.88 -11.75 5.33
CA PRO A 146 -4.46 -11.28 4.02
C PRO A 146 -2.92 -11.29 3.90
N LEU A 147 -2.40 -12.02 2.92
CA LEU A 147 -0.98 -12.03 2.58
C LEU A 147 -0.72 -11.05 1.44
N VAL A 148 0.13 -10.05 1.69
CA VAL A 148 0.53 -9.07 0.67
C VAL A 148 1.93 -9.40 0.17
N LEU A 149 2.02 -9.71 -1.12
CA LEU A 149 3.28 -9.89 -1.83
C LEU A 149 3.69 -8.58 -2.47
N HIS A 150 4.95 -8.19 -2.28
CA HIS A 150 5.53 -7.01 -2.89
C HIS A 150 6.41 -7.40 -4.07
N LEU A 151 6.34 -6.58 -5.13
CA LEU A 151 7.22 -6.73 -6.26
C LEU A 151 8.66 -6.47 -5.81
N GLN A 152 9.57 -7.42 -6.08
CA GLN A 152 10.97 -7.19 -5.72
C GLN A 152 11.57 -6.12 -6.63
N PRO A 153 12.34 -5.16 -6.07
CA PRO A 153 13.04 -4.19 -6.89
C PRO A 153 13.99 -4.93 -7.82
N ALA A 154 13.85 -4.67 -9.13
CA ALA A 154 14.71 -5.29 -10.12
C ALA A 154 16.17 -4.98 -9.77
N GLN A 155 16.95 -6.02 -9.43
CA GLN A 155 18.40 -5.89 -9.36
C GLN A 155 18.89 -5.58 -10.77
N ARG A 156 19.06 -4.30 -11.09
CA ARG A 156 19.74 -3.86 -12.31
C ARG A 156 21.12 -4.49 -12.29
N ARG A 157 21.34 -5.48 -13.16
CA ARG A 157 22.69 -5.92 -13.50
C ARG A 157 23.41 -4.70 -14.05
N LYS A 158 24.42 -4.25 -13.33
CA LYS A 158 25.31 -3.18 -13.79
C LYS A 158 26.06 -3.73 -15.02
N PRO A 159 26.11 -2.97 -16.13
CA PRO A 159 26.82 -3.39 -17.34
C PRO A 159 28.33 -3.51 -17.10
#